data_AF-A0A086P9V6-F1
#
_entry.id   AF-A0A086P9V6-F1
#
_cell.length_a   1.000
_cell.length_b   1.000
_cell.length_c   1.000
_cell.angle_alpha   90.00
_cell.angle_beta   90.00
_cell.angle_gamma   90.00
#
_symmetry.space_group_name_H-M   'P 1'
#
loop_
_entity.id
_entity.type
_entity.pdbx_description
1 polymer ?
#
loop_
_entity_poly.entity_id
_entity_poly.type
_entity_poly.pdbx_seq_one_letter_code
_entity_poly.pdbx_strand_id
1 'polypeptide(L)'
;MKQPSFYIPHGGGPCFFNDPVNPDRPSCDPMWQPMQDYLAQLIESLPERPRAMLIVSAHWEEALFTVHSGDRPALLFDYYNFPPHTYALRWDAPGAPAVAARATDLLRQGGFAVAEESERGWDHGIFIPMKVARPQADIPVVQLSLRTDLDPAAHIAAGRALAPLRDEGVVIIGSGMSFHNMRVRDSEARTSSIMWDEALTDAVTDGDVERRADRIAAWESLPEARFAHPREEHLLPLMVALGAGGDDAGRIDHHSAVRGWPISAYRFG
;
A
#
# COMPACT_ATOMS: atom_id res chain seq x y z
N MET A 1 -17.32 9.12 10.53
CA MET A 1 -17.25 7.73 11.01
C MET A 1 -15.77 7.32 11.08
N LYS A 2 -15.38 6.38 11.95
CA LYS A 2 -14.01 5.87 11.97
C LYS A 2 -13.71 5.18 10.64
N GLN A 3 -12.69 5.65 9.91
CA GLN A 3 -12.29 5.04 8.64
C GLN A 3 -11.58 3.69 8.86
N PRO A 4 -11.65 2.75 7.91
CA PRO A 4 -10.77 1.57 7.90
C PRO A 4 -9.29 1.91 7.65
N SER A 5 -8.44 0.90 7.84
CA SER A 5 -7.07 0.85 7.36
C SER A 5 -6.91 -0.31 6.38
N PHE A 6 -6.15 -0.13 5.31
CA PHE A 6 -5.96 -1.14 4.28
C PHE A 6 -4.51 -1.42 3.99
N TYR A 7 -4.22 -2.66 3.61
CA TYR A 7 -3.05 -3.00 2.81
C TYR A 7 -3.54 -3.44 1.43
N ILE A 8 -3.15 -2.71 0.38
CA ILE A 8 -3.61 -2.96 -0.98
C ILE A 8 -2.47 -3.37 -1.91
N PRO A 9 -2.76 -4.26 -2.87
CA PRO A 9 -1.88 -4.50 -3.99
C PRO A 9 -1.92 -3.32 -4.97
N HIS A 10 -0.77 -2.68 -5.25
CA HIS A 10 -0.72 -1.56 -6.21
C HIS A 10 -0.52 -1.97 -7.68
N GLY A 11 -0.14 -3.22 -7.91
CA GLY A 11 0.20 -3.77 -9.22
C GLY A 11 1.48 -3.18 -9.83
N GLY A 12 1.98 -3.79 -10.91
CA GLY A 12 3.16 -3.22 -11.58
C GLY A 12 2.84 -1.87 -12.19
N GLY A 13 3.71 -0.87 -12.12
CA GLY A 13 3.55 0.32 -12.96
C GLY A 13 3.64 -0.06 -14.44
N PRO A 14 2.72 0.32 -15.35
CA PRO A 14 1.39 0.94 -15.24
C PRO A 14 0.27 -0.06 -15.65
N CYS A 15 0.20 -1.22 -14.99
CA CYS A 15 -0.53 -2.42 -15.41
C CYS A 15 -2.02 -2.22 -15.72
N PHE A 16 -2.69 -1.31 -15.03
CA PHE A 16 -4.11 -1.01 -15.27
C PHE A 16 -4.37 -0.14 -16.51
N PHE A 17 -3.31 0.41 -17.11
CA PHE A 17 -3.35 1.32 -18.26
C PHE A 17 -2.44 0.87 -19.40
N ASN A 18 -1.92 -0.35 -19.34
CA ASN A 18 -1.10 -0.97 -20.37
C ASN A 18 -1.44 -2.45 -20.53
N ASP A 19 -1.91 -2.82 -21.72
CA ASP A 19 -2.09 -4.20 -22.15
C ASP A 19 -0.98 -4.59 -23.14
N PRO A 20 -0.09 -5.55 -22.82
CA PRO A 20 0.94 -6.02 -23.73
C PRO A 20 0.42 -6.57 -25.06
N VAL A 21 -0.83 -7.04 -25.11
CA VAL A 21 -1.49 -7.55 -26.33
C VAL A 21 -1.98 -6.40 -27.23
N ASN A 22 -2.30 -5.24 -26.64
CA ASN A 22 -2.74 -4.05 -27.35
C ASN A 22 -2.01 -2.79 -26.85
N PRO A 23 -0.68 -2.71 -27.09
CA PRO A 23 0.17 -1.70 -26.46
C PRO A 23 -0.08 -0.27 -26.94
N ASP A 24 -0.84 -0.08 -28.02
CA ASP A 24 -1.14 1.24 -28.59
C ASP A 24 -2.36 1.91 -27.93
N ARG A 25 -3.03 1.25 -26.99
CA ARG A 25 -4.22 1.77 -26.32
C ARG A 25 -4.12 1.66 -24.80
N PRO A 26 -4.65 2.65 -24.05
CA PRO A 26 -4.79 2.52 -22.62
C PRO A 26 -5.87 1.46 -22.30
N SER A 27 -5.45 0.30 -21.84
CA SER A 27 -6.33 -0.76 -21.32
C SER A 27 -5.62 -1.54 -20.23
N CYS A 28 -6.39 -2.16 -19.33
CA CYS A 28 -5.84 -3.05 -18.33
C CYS A 28 -5.36 -4.34 -18.99
N ASP A 29 -4.17 -4.81 -18.62
CA ASP A 29 -3.78 -6.19 -18.90
C ASP A 29 -4.79 -7.14 -18.20
N PRO A 30 -5.41 -8.09 -18.92
CA PRO A 30 -6.45 -8.98 -18.37
C PRO A 30 -6.05 -9.71 -17.09
N MET A 31 -4.76 -9.99 -16.89
CA MET A 31 -4.25 -10.62 -15.67
C MET A 31 -4.47 -9.77 -14.42
N TRP A 32 -4.53 -8.44 -14.57
CA TRP A 32 -4.72 -7.49 -13.49
C TRP A 32 -6.18 -7.06 -13.32
N GLN A 33 -7.08 -7.48 -14.22
CA GLN A 33 -8.49 -7.05 -14.20
C GLN A 33 -9.17 -7.30 -12.85
N PRO A 34 -9.03 -8.47 -12.17
CA PRO A 34 -9.65 -8.68 -10.87
C PRO A 34 -9.16 -7.67 -9.81
N MET A 35 -7.89 -7.27 -9.88
CA MET A 35 -7.32 -6.27 -8.97
C MET A 35 -7.81 -4.86 -9.32
N GLN A 36 -7.92 -4.53 -10.61
CA GLN A 36 -8.50 -3.27 -11.06
C GLN A 36 -9.94 -3.11 -10.57
N ASP A 37 -10.76 -4.16 -10.69
CA ASP A 37 -12.16 -4.16 -10.25
C ASP A 37 -12.27 -3.94 -8.74
N TYR A 38 -11.39 -4.58 -7.95
CA TYR A 38 -11.29 -4.36 -6.51
C TYR A 38 -10.94 -2.89 -6.19
N LEU A 39 -9.86 -2.37 -6.78
CA LEU A 39 -9.40 -1.01 -6.54
C LEU A 39 -10.47 0.03 -6.92
N ALA A 40 -11.21 -0.19 -8.01
CA ALA A 40 -12.29 0.69 -8.45
C ALA A 40 -13.44 0.82 -7.43
N GLN A 41 -13.59 -0.14 -6.52
CA GLN A 41 -14.57 -0.09 -5.43
C GLN A 41 -13.99 0.38 -4.10
N LEU A 42 -12.66 0.49 -3.96
CA LEU A 42 -11.99 0.73 -2.67
C LEU A 42 -12.56 1.96 -1.94
N ILE A 43 -12.62 3.11 -2.60
CA ILE A 43 -13.09 4.36 -1.99
C ILE A 43 -14.61 4.40 -1.81
N GLU A 44 -15.37 3.81 -2.72
CA GLU A 44 -16.84 3.75 -2.63
C GLU A 44 -17.31 2.75 -1.56
N SER A 45 -16.47 1.80 -1.17
CA SER A 45 -16.73 0.84 -0.09
C SER A 45 -16.53 1.41 1.33
N LEU A 46 -16.04 2.64 1.44
CA LEU A 46 -15.79 3.31 2.71
C LEU A 46 -17.10 3.70 3.40
N PRO A 47 -17.15 3.73 4.75
CA PRO A 47 -18.35 4.10 5.48
C PRO A 47 -18.82 5.54 5.17
N GLU A 48 -17.89 6.40 4.80
CA GLU A 48 -18.13 7.74 4.27
C GLU A 48 -16.94 8.16 3.40
N ARG A 49 -17.14 9.16 2.53
CA ARG A 49 -16.06 9.77 1.77
C ARG A 49 -14.97 10.29 2.73
N PRO A 50 -13.70 9.85 2.59
CA PRO A 50 -12.65 10.27 3.51
C PRO A 50 -12.27 11.72 3.24
N ARG A 51 -11.85 12.41 4.31
CA ARG A 51 -11.32 13.78 4.26
C ARG A 51 -9.98 13.84 3.54
N ALA A 52 -9.16 12.79 3.70
CA ALA A 52 -7.88 12.62 3.04
C ALA A 52 -7.48 11.13 3.04
N MET A 53 -6.48 10.78 2.24
CA MET A 53 -5.84 9.47 2.23
C MET A 53 -4.41 9.62 2.74
N LEU A 54 -4.03 8.91 3.80
CA LEU A 54 -2.63 8.75 4.19
C LEU A 54 -2.12 7.44 3.58
N ILE A 55 -1.18 7.52 2.65
CA ILE A 55 -0.71 6.37 1.89
C ILE A 55 0.77 6.14 2.15
N VAL A 56 1.12 4.91 2.55
CA VAL A 56 2.49 4.44 2.73
C VAL A 56 2.88 3.64 1.49
N SER A 57 3.84 4.12 0.71
CA SER A 57 4.25 3.44 -0.53
C SER A 57 5.51 2.64 -0.32
N ALA A 58 5.53 1.40 -0.84
CA ALA A 58 6.75 0.59 -0.93
C ALA A 58 7.88 1.22 -1.77
N HIS A 59 7.57 2.21 -2.60
CA HIS A 59 8.52 2.87 -3.52
C HIS A 59 9.17 4.14 -2.95
N TRP A 60 8.97 4.41 -1.66
CA TRP A 60 9.61 5.52 -0.97
C TRP A 60 10.16 5.10 0.38
N GLU A 61 11.48 5.12 0.51
CA GLU A 61 12.22 4.79 1.72
C GLU A 61 13.12 5.96 2.11
N GLU A 62 13.17 6.27 3.41
CA GLU A 62 14.00 7.33 3.98
C GLU A 62 14.65 6.86 5.28
N ALA A 63 15.71 7.52 5.74
CA ALA A 63 16.39 7.15 6.99
C ALA A 63 15.48 7.32 8.23
N LEU A 64 14.56 8.28 8.17
CA LEU A 64 13.51 8.53 9.16
C LEU A 64 12.15 8.36 8.50
N PHE A 65 11.10 8.13 9.28
CA PHE A 65 9.75 8.33 8.76
C PHE A 65 9.62 9.75 8.24
N THR A 66 9.33 9.89 6.95
CA THR A 66 9.28 11.17 6.27
C THR A 66 7.88 11.39 5.72
N VAL A 67 7.27 12.52 6.07
CA VAL A 67 5.90 12.85 5.68
C VAL A 67 5.95 13.85 4.52
N HIS A 68 5.23 13.55 3.45
CA HIS A 68 5.06 14.49 2.34
C HIS A 68 4.05 15.58 2.70
N SER A 69 4.48 16.83 2.58
CA SER A 69 3.76 18.04 3.02
C SER A 69 3.45 19.02 1.88
N GLY A 70 3.80 18.69 0.64
CA GLY A 70 3.56 19.55 -0.53
C GLY A 70 2.10 19.59 -0.96
N ASP A 71 1.65 20.73 -1.49
CA ASP A 71 0.24 20.99 -1.81
C ASP A 71 -0.21 20.40 -3.16
N ARG A 72 0.66 20.37 -4.18
CA ARG A 72 0.33 19.85 -5.51
C ARG A 72 1.48 19.06 -6.15
N PRO A 73 1.82 17.88 -5.61
CA PRO A 73 2.92 17.09 -6.14
C PRO A 73 2.65 16.63 -7.58
N ALA A 74 3.70 16.62 -8.40
CA ALA A 74 3.64 16.02 -9.73
C ALA A 74 3.54 14.48 -9.63
N LEU A 75 3.29 13.80 -10.74
CA LEU A 75 3.50 12.35 -10.79
C LEU A 75 4.99 12.03 -10.93
N LEU A 76 5.46 11.07 -10.16
CA LEU A 76 6.79 10.48 -10.26
C LEU A 76 6.69 9.14 -10.98
N PHE A 77 7.17 9.11 -12.23
CA PHE A 77 7.21 7.89 -13.04
C PHE A 77 8.47 7.08 -12.70
N ASP A 78 8.37 6.19 -11.73
CA ASP A 78 9.43 5.30 -11.26
C ASP A 78 9.42 3.91 -11.95
N TYR A 79 8.77 3.82 -13.11
CA TYR A 79 8.77 2.66 -14.01
C TYR A 79 9.24 3.03 -15.43
N TYR A 80 9.82 2.08 -16.15
CA TYR A 80 10.55 2.32 -17.40
C TYR A 80 10.19 1.29 -18.48
N ASN A 81 10.51 1.62 -19.74
CA ASN A 81 10.35 0.74 -20.90
C ASN A 81 8.89 0.39 -21.26
N PHE A 82 7.95 1.29 -20.99
CA PHE A 82 6.55 1.17 -21.39
C PHE A 82 6.18 2.08 -22.58
N PRO A 83 5.04 1.86 -23.25
CA PRO A 83 4.59 2.72 -24.34
C PRO A 83 4.40 4.19 -23.92
N PRO A 84 4.58 5.17 -24.82
CA PRO A 84 4.52 6.60 -24.48
C PRO A 84 3.24 7.06 -23.79
N HIS A 85 2.08 6.45 -24.09
CA HIS A 85 0.81 6.86 -23.47
C HIS A 85 0.78 6.63 -21.95
N THR A 86 1.58 5.69 -21.43
CA THR A 86 1.65 5.43 -20.00
C THR A 86 2.38 6.51 -19.22
N TYR A 87 3.16 7.35 -19.90
CA TYR A 87 3.83 8.53 -19.34
C TYR A 87 3.03 9.82 -19.55
N ALA A 88 1.93 9.75 -20.31
CA ALA A 88 0.97 10.83 -20.46
C ALA A 88 -0.18 10.76 -19.45
N LEU A 89 -0.14 9.79 -18.51
CA LEU A 89 -1.11 9.68 -17.43
C LEU A 89 -1.08 10.95 -16.57
N ARG A 90 -2.27 11.35 -16.09
CA ARG A 90 -2.45 12.46 -15.15
C ARG A 90 -3.33 12.03 -14.00
N TRP A 91 -3.00 12.45 -12.79
CA TRP A 91 -3.79 12.23 -11.59
C TRP A 91 -3.39 13.29 -10.57
N ASP A 92 -4.09 14.42 -10.61
CA ASP A 92 -3.66 15.67 -9.95
C ASP A 92 -4.25 15.80 -8.55
N ALA A 93 -4.12 14.74 -7.74
CA ALA A 93 -4.63 14.75 -6.37
C ALA A 93 -3.86 15.78 -5.54
N PRO A 94 -4.55 16.70 -4.84
CA PRO A 94 -3.87 17.68 -4.00
C PRO A 94 -3.23 16.97 -2.80
N GLY A 95 -2.17 17.55 -2.27
CA GLY A 95 -1.67 17.20 -0.96
C GLY A 95 -2.63 17.61 0.16
N ALA A 96 -2.39 17.13 1.38
CA ALA A 96 -3.12 17.57 2.56
C ALA A 96 -2.17 18.08 3.66
N PRO A 97 -1.61 19.30 3.53
CA PRO A 97 -0.61 19.82 4.48
C PRO A 97 -1.05 19.78 5.95
N ALA A 98 -2.33 20.03 6.23
CA ALA A 98 -2.87 19.95 7.59
C ALA A 98 -2.87 18.51 8.15
N VAL A 99 -3.17 17.51 7.30
CA VAL A 99 -3.11 16.09 7.68
C VAL A 99 -1.66 15.63 7.79
N ALA A 100 -0.76 16.13 6.93
CA ALA A 100 0.67 15.87 7.01
C ALA A 100 1.29 16.37 8.33
N ALA A 101 0.96 17.61 8.73
CA ALA A 101 1.37 18.16 10.03
C ALA A 101 0.82 17.30 11.18
N ARG A 102 -0.45 16.91 11.11
CA ARG A 102 -1.07 16.04 12.13
C ARG A 102 -0.41 14.66 12.23
N ALA A 103 -0.09 14.03 11.09
CA ALA A 103 0.61 12.75 11.05
C ALA A 103 2.01 12.86 11.65
N THR A 104 2.73 13.96 11.34
CA THR A 104 4.05 14.27 11.90
C THR A 104 3.99 14.38 13.42
N ASP A 105 3.01 15.12 13.96
CA ASP A 105 2.84 15.27 15.41
C ASP A 105 2.54 13.94 16.09
N LEU A 106 1.68 13.12 15.50
CA LEU A 106 1.35 11.79 16.03
C LEU A 106 2.57 10.85 16.06
N LEU A 107 3.35 10.83 14.98
CA LEU A 107 4.58 10.03 14.93
C LEU A 107 5.62 10.50 15.96
N ARG A 108 5.78 11.82 16.14
CA ARG A 108 6.65 12.39 17.19
C ARG A 108 6.16 12.03 18.59
N GLN A 109 4.85 12.08 18.85
CA GLN A 109 4.24 11.63 20.11
C GLN A 109 4.44 10.12 20.34
N GLY A 110 4.47 9.33 19.27
CA GLY A 110 4.84 7.91 19.28
C GLY A 110 6.32 7.63 19.50
N GLY A 111 7.16 8.67 19.67
CA GLY A 111 8.59 8.54 19.97
C GLY A 111 9.50 8.47 18.74
N PHE A 112 8.99 8.74 17.53
CA PHE A 112 9.81 8.73 16.32
C PHE A 112 10.43 10.10 16.05
N ALA A 113 11.67 10.10 15.54
CA ALA A 113 12.18 11.23 14.79
C ALA A 113 11.54 11.22 13.39
N VAL A 114 11.05 12.38 12.95
CA VAL A 114 10.24 12.52 11.72
C VAL A 114 10.80 13.66 10.88
N ALA A 115 11.01 13.40 9.60
CA ALA A 115 11.38 14.39 8.60
C ALA A 115 10.17 14.77 7.73
N GLU A 116 10.31 15.86 6.98
CA GLU A 116 9.28 16.37 6.07
C GLU A 116 9.89 16.55 4.67
N GLU A 117 9.13 16.22 3.65
CA GLU A 117 9.46 16.36 2.22
C GLU A 117 8.32 17.12 1.53
N SER A 118 8.56 17.89 0.47
CA SER A 118 7.52 18.73 -0.14
C SER A 118 7.54 18.80 -1.68
N GLU A 119 8.62 18.37 -2.31
CA GLU A 119 8.86 18.46 -3.75
C GLU A 119 8.67 17.12 -4.46
N ARG A 120 8.92 15.99 -3.79
CA ARG A 120 8.78 14.64 -4.38
C ARG A 120 7.40 14.45 -5.03
N GLY A 121 7.34 13.79 -6.18
CA GLY A 121 6.07 13.44 -6.83
C GLY A 121 5.43 12.17 -6.26
N TRP A 122 4.14 11.96 -6.56
CA TRP A 122 3.44 10.71 -6.28
C TRP A 122 4.04 9.59 -7.12
N ASP A 123 4.71 8.61 -6.49
CA ASP A 123 5.23 7.42 -7.19
C ASP A 123 4.11 6.47 -7.63
N HIS A 124 4.43 5.45 -8.44
CA HIS A 124 3.39 4.58 -9.00
C HIS A 124 2.63 3.79 -7.94
N GLY A 125 3.25 3.49 -6.79
CA GLY A 125 2.56 2.88 -5.65
C GLY A 125 1.43 3.77 -5.12
N ILE A 126 1.47 5.07 -5.39
CA ILE A 126 0.38 6.01 -5.11
C ILE A 126 -0.56 6.13 -6.32
N PHE A 127 -0.07 6.70 -7.43
CA PHE A 127 -1.00 7.21 -8.44
C PHE A 127 -1.59 6.13 -9.34
N ILE A 128 -0.94 4.97 -9.54
CA ILE A 128 -1.48 3.90 -10.39
C ILE A 128 -2.74 3.28 -9.75
N PRO A 129 -2.71 2.77 -8.51
CA PRO A 129 -3.91 2.22 -7.89
C PRO A 129 -4.94 3.32 -7.59
N MET A 130 -4.52 4.52 -7.18
CA MET A 130 -5.47 5.58 -6.84
C MET A 130 -6.12 6.24 -8.06
N LYS A 131 -5.49 6.22 -9.23
CA LYS A 131 -6.16 6.62 -10.49
C LYS A 131 -7.28 5.65 -10.87
N VAL A 132 -7.18 4.38 -10.50
CA VAL A 132 -8.27 3.41 -10.62
C VAL A 132 -9.33 3.65 -9.55
N ALA A 133 -8.91 3.78 -8.29
CA ALA A 133 -9.83 3.86 -7.14
C ALA A 133 -10.60 5.19 -7.05
N ARG A 134 -9.97 6.28 -7.44
CA ARG A 134 -10.57 7.63 -7.49
C ARG A 134 -10.04 8.42 -8.69
N PRO A 135 -10.56 8.15 -9.90
CA PRO A 135 -10.11 8.83 -11.13
C PRO A 135 -10.24 10.35 -11.09
N GLN A 136 -11.18 10.86 -10.29
CA GLN A 136 -11.46 12.30 -10.14
C GLN A 136 -10.33 13.05 -9.42
N ALA A 137 -9.44 12.35 -8.70
CA ALA A 137 -8.33 12.95 -7.95
C ALA A 137 -8.76 14.08 -7.00
N ASP A 138 -9.97 13.97 -6.43
CA ASP A 138 -10.62 15.03 -5.65
C ASP A 138 -10.56 14.78 -4.13
N ILE A 139 -9.81 13.76 -3.69
CA ILE A 139 -9.52 13.46 -2.29
C ILE A 139 -8.05 13.79 -2.02
N PRO A 140 -7.74 14.67 -1.06
CA PRO A 140 -6.37 15.02 -0.70
C PRO A 140 -5.53 13.81 -0.24
N VAL A 141 -4.24 13.82 -0.57
CA VAL A 141 -3.28 12.75 -0.27
C VAL A 141 -2.19 13.25 0.68
N VAL A 142 -1.78 12.41 1.62
CA VAL A 142 -0.51 12.51 2.32
C VAL A 142 0.25 11.23 2.02
N GLN A 143 1.53 11.37 1.69
CA GLN A 143 2.41 10.21 1.56
C GLN A 143 3.31 10.09 2.78
N LEU A 144 3.56 8.86 3.24
CA LEU A 144 4.53 8.54 4.27
C LEU A 144 5.56 7.56 3.70
N SER A 145 6.85 7.81 3.96
CA SER A 145 7.93 6.90 3.58
C SER A 145 7.97 5.67 4.50
N LEU A 146 8.56 4.59 4.01
CA LEU A 146 9.14 3.56 4.86
C LEU A 146 10.45 4.05 5.47
N ARG A 147 10.90 3.40 6.53
CA ARG A 147 12.29 3.52 7.01
C ARG A 147 13.20 2.57 6.25
N THR A 148 14.39 3.03 5.87
CA THR A 148 15.37 2.22 5.12
C THR A 148 15.94 1.02 5.88
N ASP A 149 15.77 0.97 7.21
CA ASP A 149 16.14 -0.21 8.00
C ASP A 149 15.06 -1.32 7.97
N LEU A 150 13.89 -1.02 7.41
CA LEU A 150 12.80 -1.96 7.14
C LEU A 150 12.35 -2.76 8.38
N ASP A 151 12.53 -2.20 9.59
CA ASP A 151 12.16 -2.85 10.86
C ASP A 151 10.62 -3.03 10.95
N PRO A 152 10.10 -4.28 10.90
CA PRO A 152 8.65 -4.51 10.95
C PRO A 152 7.98 -3.96 12.21
N ALA A 153 8.64 -4.07 13.37
CA ALA A 153 8.08 -3.61 14.64
C ALA A 153 7.98 -2.09 14.67
N ALA A 154 8.98 -1.39 14.13
CA ALA A 154 8.94 0.07 14.00
C ALA A 154 7.78 0.54 13.10
N HIS A 155 7.49 -0.18 12.02
CA HIS A 155 6.40 0.16 11.11
C HIS A 155 5.01 -0.15 11.73
N ILE A 156 4.87 -1.23 12.50
CA ILE A 156 3.65 -1.48 13.30
C ILE A 156 3.45 -0.36 14.32
N ALA A 157 4.50 0.03 15.04
CA ALA A 157 4.44 1.10 16.03
C ALA A 157 4.09 2.46 15.40
N ALA A 158 4.60 2.77 14.20
CA ALA A 158 4.21 3.95 13.43
C ALA A 158 2.72 3.91 13.05
N GLY A 159 2.23 2.76 12.58
CA GLY A 159 0.80 2.55 12.33
C GLY A 159 -0.06 2.82 13.56
N ARG A 160 0.33 2.26 14.71
CA ARG A 160 -0.35 2.48 16.01
C ARG A 160 -0.41 3.96 16.37
N ALA A 161 0.69 4.71 16.17
CA ALA A 161 0.73 6.15 16.40
C ALA A 161 -0.22 6.93 15.47
N LEU A 162 -0.39 6.47 14.22
CA LEU A 162 -1.22 7.12 13.21
C LEU A 162 -2.71 6.77 13.31
N ALA A 163 -3.08 5.74 14.07
CA ALA A 163 -4.46 5.27 14.22
C ALA A 163 -5.51 6.39 14.50
N PRO A 164 -5.23 7.44 15.30
CA PRO A 164 -6.19 8.52 15.56
C PRO A 164 -6.67 9.26 14.29
N LEU A 165 -5.88 9.26 13.20
CA LEU A 165 -6.29 9.89 11.94
C LEU A 165 -7.55 9.25 11.35
N ARG A 166 -7.80 7.97 11.66
CA ARG A 166 -9.00 7.24 11.23
C ARG A 166 -10.27 7.82 11.81
N ASP A 167 -10.24 8.23 13.07
CA ASP A 167 -11.35 8.91 13.75
C ASP A 167 -11.54 10.35 13.23
N GLU A 168 -10.49 10.94 12.66
CA GLU A 168 -10.51 12.23 12.00
C GLU A 168 -10.95 12.17 10.51
N GLY A 169 -11.41 11.00 10.05
CA GLY A 169 -11.92 10.80 8.69
C GLY A 169 -10.84 10.58 7.63
N VAL A 170 -9.61 10.24 8.02
CA VAL A 170 -8.52 9.89 7.10
C VAL A 170 -8.46 8.37 6.94
N VAL A 171 -8.51 7.88 5.70
CA VAL A 171 -8.26 6.47 5.42
C VAL A 171 -6.74 6.24 5.34
N ILE A 172 -6.25 5.20 6.01
CA ILE A 172 -4.83 4.82 5.99
C ILE A 172 -4.66 3.64 5.04
N ILE A 173 -3.71 3.75 4.11
CA ILE A 173 -3.49 2.75 3.06
C ILE A 173 -2.01 2.41 3.00
N GLY A 174 -1.65 1.18 3.34
CA GLY A 174 -0.38 0.59 2.95
C GLY A 174 -0.45 0.12 1.50
N SER A 175 0.36 0.69 0.63
CA SER A 175 0.41 0.36 -0.80
C SER A 175 1.66 -0.45 -1.12
N GLY A 176 1.47 -1.73 -1.41
CA GLY A 176 2.55 -2.70 -1.62
C GLY A 176 2.12 -3.86 -2.51
N MET A 177 2.64 -5.06 -2.23
CA MET A 177 2.26 -6.30 -2.91
C MET A 177 2.44 -7.51 -1.99
N SER A 178 1.41 -8.32 -1.77
CA SER A 178 1.52 -9.46 -0.82
C SER A 178 2.55 -10.49 -1.24
N PHE A 179 2.87 -10.60 -2.53
CA PHE A 179 3.97 -11.41 -3.07
C PHE A 179 4.81 -10.56 -4.03
N HIS A 180 6.11 -10.40 -3.79
CA HIS A 180 6.98 -9.54 -4.60
C HIS A 180 8.36 -10.16 -4.88
N ASN A 181 8.34 -11.32 -5.55
CA ASN A 181 9.57 -11.90 -6.10
C ASN A 181 9.59 -11.78 -7.63
N MET A 182 10.29 -10.76 -8.12
CA MET A 182 10.43 -10.50 -9.56
C MET A 182 11.50 -11.37 -10.24
N ARG A 183 12.21 -12.23 -9.48
CA ARG A 183 13.30 -13.08 -10.00
C ARG A 183 12.82 -14.45 -10.46
N VAL A 184 11.59 -14.83 -10.13
CA VAL A 184 11.07 -16.19 -10.34
C VAL A 184 10.21 -16.28 -11.60
N ARG A 185 10.21 -17.47 -12.21
CA ARG A 185 9.38 -17.80 -13.37
C ARG A 185 8.08 -18.44 -12.91
N ASP A 186 7.00 -18.24 -13.66
CA ASP A 186 5.62 -18.59 -13.29
C ASP A 186 5.45 -20.02 -12.77
N SER A 187 6.08 -21.01 -13.42
CA SER A 187 5.95 -22.43 -13.07
C SER A 187 6.68 -22.83 -11.79
N GLU A 188 7.73 -22.11 -11.39
CA GLU A 188 8.59 -22.45 -10.25
C GLU A 188 8.03 -21.89 -8.94
N ALA A 189 7.26 -20.80 -9.00
CA ALA A 189 6.82 -20.07 -7.82
C ALA A 189 5.44 -20.45 -7.30
N ARG A 190 4.64 -21.22 -8.06
CA ARG A 190 3.23 -21.48 -7.70
C ARG A 190 3.06 -22.07 -6.30
N THR A 191 3.73 -23.18 -5.99
CA THR A 191 3.59 -23.84 -4.68
C THR A 191 4.05 -22.93 -3.54
N SER A 192 5.23 -22.32 -3.67
CA SER A 192 5.75 -21.42 -2.65
C SER A 192 4.88 -20.18 -2.45
N SER A 193 4.32 -19.61 -3.53
CA SER A 193 3.41 -18.46 -3.46
C SER A 193 2.10 -18.79 -2.73
N ILE A 194 1.57 -20.01 -2.89
CA ILE A 194 0.37 -20.47 -2.18
C ILE A 194 0.69 -20.66 -0.69
N MET A 195 1.78 -21.35 -0.36
CA MET A 195 2.19 -21.57 1.03
C MET A 195 2.43 -20.26 1.78
N TRP A 196 3.06 -19.29 1.11
CA TRP A 196 3.26 -17.95 1.63
C TRP A 196 1.93 -17.22 1.86
N ASP A 197 1.04 -17.18 0.87
CA ASP A 197 -0.23 -16.45 0.98
C ASP A 197 -1.13 -17.02 2.06
N GLU A 198 -1.19 -18.36 2.19
CA GLU A 198 -1.91 -19.03 3.27
C GLU A 198 -1.32 -18.67 4.65
N ALA A 199 -0.01 -18.71 4.81
CA ALA A 199 0.66 -18.38 6.06
C ALA A 199 0.53 -16.90 6.45
N LEU A 200 0.67 -16.00 5.48
CA LEU A 200 0.49 -14.57 5.68
C LEU A 200 -0.96 -14.26 6.08
N THR A 201 -1.92 -14.84 5.36
CA THR A 201 -3.35 -14.66 5.64
C THR A 201 -3.72 -15.19 7.02
N ASP A 202 -3.26 -16.38 7.40
CA ASP A 202 -3.47 -16.92 8.75
C ASP A 202 -2.88 -16.00 9.84
N ALA A 203 -1.70 -15.41 9.58
CA ALA A 203 -1.10 -14.44 10.50
C ALA A 203 -1.90 -13.12 10.60
N VAL A 204 -2.31 -12.54 9.46
CA VAL A 204 -3.05 -11.26 9.43
C VAL A 204 -4.46 -11.38 10.03
N THR A 205 -5.11 -12.52 9.82
CA THR A 205 -6.48 -12.77 10.28
C THR A 205 -6.56 -13.37 11.68
N ASP A 206 -5.42 -13.51 12.36
CA ASP A 206 -5.38 -13.97 13.75
C ASP A 206 -6.24 -13.05 14.64
N GLY A 207 -7.20 -13.65 15.34
CA GLY A 207 -8.18 -12.94 16.17
C GLY A 207 -7.61 -12.41 17.48
N ASP A 208 -6.41 -12.84 17.87
CA ASP A 208 -5.68 -12.28 19.00
C ASP A 208 -4.79 -11.14 18.50
N VAL A 209 -5.10 -9.91 18.93
CA VAL A 209 -4.48 -8.68 18.41
C VAL A 209 -2.97 -8.64 18.63
N GLU A 210 -2.49 -9.05 19.80
CA GLU A 210 -1.06 -9.02 20.10
C GLU A 210 -0.34 -10.18 19.41
N ARG A 211 -0.92 -11.39 19.41
CA ARG A 211 -0.33 -12.52 18.66
C ARG A 211 -0.26 -12.23 17.17
N ARG A 212 -1.29 -11.59 16.60
CA ARG A 212 -1.29 -11.10 15.21
C ARG A 212 -0.11 -10.15 14.96
N ALA A 213 0.04 -9.13 15.81
CA ALA A 213 1.12 -8.16 15.67
C ALA A 213 2.50 -8.82 15.78
N ASP A 214 2.69 -9.74 16.73
CA ASP A 214 3.93 -10.49 16.91
C ASP A 214 4.25 -11.38 15.69
N ARG A 215 3.25 -12.09 15.16
CA ARG A 215 3.42 -12.94 13.97
C ARG A 215 3.79 -12.14 12.73
N ILE A 216 3.18 -10.96 12.55
CA ILE A 216 3.50 -10.08 11.42
C ILE A 216 4.82 -9.35 11.63
N ALA A 217 5.20 -8.98 12.86
CA ALA A 217 6.54 -8.48 13.15
C ALA A 217 7.61 -9.54 12.83
N ALA A 218 7.30 -10.81 13.10
CA ALA A 218 8.15 -11.97 12.80
C ALA A 218 7.85 -12.62 11.43
N TRP A 219 7.34 -11.87 10.45
CA TRP A 219 6.88 -12.40 9.16
C TRP A 219 7.93 -13.26 8.44
N GLU A 220 9.22 -12.98 8.63
CA GLU A 220 10.33 -13.77 8.06
C GLU A 220 10.33 -15.24 8.48
N SER A 221 9.71 -15.55 9.62
CA SER A 221 9.58 -16.92 10.12
C SER A 221 8.39 -17.67 9.52
N LEU A 222 7.53 -17.00 8.75
CA LEU A 222 6.42 -17.64 8.05
C LEU A 222 6.96 -18.48 6.87
N PRO A 223 6.29 -19.60 6.53
CA PRO A 223 6.61 -20.39 5.35
C PRO A 223 6.84 -19.54 4.10
N GLU A 224 7.93 -19.80 3.39
CA GLU A 224 8.26 -19.18 2.10
C GLU A 224 8.42 -17.63 2.13
N ALA A 225 8.56 -17.02 3.31
CA ALA A 225 8.65 -15.56 3.47
C ALA A 225 9.74 -14.92 2.58
N ARG A 226 11.00 -15.36 2.72
CA ARG A 226 12.11 -14.84 1.90
C ARG A 226 12.08 -15.29 0.44
N PHE A 227 11.28 -16.32 0.12
CA PHE A 227 10.98 -16.66 -1.26
C PHE A 227 9.99 -15.64 -1.84
N ALA A 228 8.91 -15.31 -1.14
CA ALA A 228 7.92 -14.33 -1.60
C ALA A 228 8.46 -12.90 -1.61
N HIS A 229 9.33 -12.57 -0.66
CA HIS A 229 9.93 -11.25 -0.45
C HIS A 229 11.44 -11.37 -0.27
N PRO A 230 12.21 -11.35 -1.38
CA PRO A 230 13.68 -11.28 -1.31
C PRO A 230 14.16 -10.04 -0.54
N ARG A 231 13.34 -8.99 -0.54
CA ARG A 231 13.45 -7.78 0.27
C ARG A 231 12.03 -7.35 0.68
N GLU A 232 11.95 -6.62 1.77
CA GLU A 232 10.75 -6.48 2.59
C GLU A 232 9.83 -5.34 2.15
N GLU A 233 10.32 -4.42 1.31
CA GLU A 233 9.70 -3.10 1.10
C GLU A 233 8.25 -3.18 0.60
N HIS A 234 7.92 -4.17 -0.23
CA HIS A 234 6.56 -4.35 -0.74
C HIS A 234 5.60 -4.94 0.29
N LEU A 235 6.11 -5.58 1.35
CA LEU A 235 5.29 -6.10 2.46
C LEU A 235 5.15 -5.09 3.60
N LEU A 236 6.17 -4.29 3.92
CA LEU A 236 6.19 -3.36 5.07
C LEU A 236 4.98 -2.41 5.18
N PRO A 237 4.34 -1.94 4.09
CA PRO A 237 3.11 -1.16 4.21
C PRO A 237 1.99 -1.89 4.96
N LEU A 238 1.97 -3.24 4.97
CA LEU A 238 1.06 -4.05 5.78
C LEU A 238 1.25 -3.80 7.28
N MET A 239 2.49 -3.67 7.74
CA MET A 239 2.81 -3.44 9.14
C MET A 239 2.22 -2.11 9.62
N VAL A 240 2.34 -1.05 8.80
CA VAL A 240 1.70 0.24 9.12
C VAL A 240 0.18 0.13 9.09
N ALA A 241 -0.39 -0.53 8.08
CA ALA A 241 -1.83 -0.71 7.96
C ALA A 241 -2.43 -1.48 9.15
N LEU A 242 -1.75 -2.56 9.57
CA LEU A 242 -2.11 -3.37 10.75
C LEU A 242 -2.04 -2.55 12.03
N GLY A 243 -0.93 -1.82 12.24
CA GLY A 243 -0.77 -0.96 13.40
C GLY A 243 -1.87 0.10 13.50
N ALA A 244 -2.20 0.73 12.37
CA ALA A 244 -3.29 1.70 12.26
C ALA A 244 -4.67 1.07 12.46
N GLY A 245 -4.82 -0.22 12.13
CA GLY A 245 -5.99 -1.04 12.40
C GLY A 245 -6.31 -1.17 13.90
N GLY A 246 -5.29 -1.08 14.77
CA GLY A 246 -5.45 -1.26 16.21
C GLY A 246 -6.06 -2.63 16.54
N ASP A 247 -7.12 -2.62 17.34
CA ASP A 247 -7.80 -3.84 17.80
C ASP A 247 -8.79 -4.41 16.76
N ASP A 248 -8.96 -3.74 15.62
CA ASP A 248 -9.93 -4.18 14.62
C ASP A 248 -9.49 -5.53 14.00
N ALA A 249 -10.45 -6.41 13.72
CA ALA A 249 -10.17 -7.69 13.08
C ALA A 249 -9.59 -7.49 11.68
N GLY A 250 -8.52 -8.23 11.39
CA GLY A 250 -7.92 -8.30 10.06
C GLY A 250 -8.72 -9.27 9.21
N ARG A 251 -9.04 -8.86 7.98
CA ARG A 251 -9.75 -9.71 7.01
C ARG A 251 -9.15 -9.57 5.63
N ILE A 252 -9.28 -10.62 4.83
CA ILE A 252 -9.02 -10.55 3.40
C ILE A 252 -10.05 -9.60 2.79
N ASP A 253 -9.56 -8.58 2.10
CA ASP A 253 -10.38 -7.58 1.41
C ASP A 253 -10.37 -7.81 -0.11
N HIS A 254 -9.32 -8.46 -0.62
CA HIS A 254 -9.19 -8.95 -1.98
C HIS A 254 -8.31 -10.19 -2.02
N HIS A 255 -8.61 -11.12 -2.91
CA HIS A 255 -7.74 -12.26 -3.22
C HIS A 255 -7.91 -12.63 -4.69
N SER A 256 -6.80 -12.61 -5.42
CA SER A 256 -6.75 -12.95 -6.86
C SER A 256 -5.41 -13.59 -7.19
N ALA A 257 -5.13 -13.83 -8.48
CA ALA A 257 -3.83 -14.32 -8.90
C ALA A 257 -3.26 -13.49 -10.05
N VAL A 258 -1.97 -13.18 -9.97
CA VAL A 258 -1.20 -12.54 -11.03
C VAL A 258 -0.09 -13.52 -11.42
N ARG A 259 -0.01 -13.89 -12.70
CA ARG A 259 0.90 -14.95 -13.21
C ARG A 259 0.72 -16.30 -12.50
N GLY A 260 -0.46 -16.53 -11.93
CA GLY A 260 -0.76 -17.72 -11.13
C GLY A 260 -0.28 -17.66 -9.68
N TRP A 261 0.28 -16.54 -9.23
CA TRP A 261 0.70 -16.30 -7.85
C TRP A 261 -0.42 -15.58 -7.09
N PRO A 262 -0.87 -16.08 -5.93
CA PRO A 262 -1.86 -15.39 -5.11
C PRO A 262 -1.41 -13.98 -4.73
N ILE A 263 -2.33 -13.03 -4.85
CA ILE A 263 -2.17 -11.64 -4.42
C ILE A 263 -3.37 -11.26 -3.56
N SER A 264 -3.08 -10.82 -2.34
CA SER A 264 -4.06 -10.53 -1.30
C SER A 264 -4.00 -9.07 -0.86
N ALA A 265 -5.18 -8.48 -0.61
CA ALA A 265 -5.35 -7.24 0.12
C ALA A 265 -5.96 -7.54 1.49
N TYR A 266 -5.64 -6.72 2.48
CA TYR A 266 -6.17 -6.86 3.84
C TYR A 266 -6.80 -5.56 4.31
N ARG A 267 -7.86 -5.69 5.13
CA ARG A 267 -8.56 -4.57 5.75
C ARG A 267 -8.65 -4.76 7.26
N PHE A 268 -8.51 -3.67 7.99
CA PHE A 268 -8.73 -3.55 9.42
C PHE A 268 -9.79 -2.46 9.67
N GLY A 269 -10.89 -2.80 10.33
CA GLY A 269 -12.07 -1.92 10.51
C GLY A 269 -13.15 -2.20 9.47
#